data_AF-A0A0S3PPF7-F1
#
_entry.id   AF-A0A0S3PPF7-F1
#
_cell.length_a   1.000
_cell.length_b   1.000
_cell.length_c   1.000
_cell.angle_alpha   90.00
_cell.angle_beta   90.00
_cell.angle_gamma   90.00
#
_symmetry.space_group_name_H-M   'P 1'
#
loop_
_entity.id
_entity.type
_entity.pdbx_description
1 polymer ?
#
loop_
_entity_poly.entity_id
_entity_poly.type
_entity_poly.pdbx_seq_one_letter_code
_entity_poly.pdbx_strand_id
1 'polypeptide(L)'
;MNMFTRKKDKAPPLVAVNHAGSLSVPGEFATVPCNVLRMSATAAELRLDRPRQLPSAFRLTIRGEARSRSCQLVSAERRSVQVRFA
;
A
#
# COMPACT_ATOMS: atom_id res chain seq x y z
N MET A 1 -2.05 -41.91 1.12
CA MET A 1 -2.86 -40.89 0.44
C MET A 1 -2.55 -39.54 1.08
N ASN A 2 -1.76 -38.69 0.42
CA ASN A 2 -1.23 -37.45 1.01
C ASN A 2 -2.27 -36.33 0.92
N MET A 3 -2.78 -35.91 2.08
CA MET A 3 -3.67 -34.77 2.24
C MET A 3 -2.82 -33.53 2.55
N PHE A 4 -2.33 -32.84 1.51
CA PHE A 4 -1.66 -31.54 1.69
C PHE A 4 -2.72 -30.51 2.07
N THR A 5 -2.90 -30.27 3.37
CA THR A 5 -3.58 -29.06 3.85
C THR A 5 -2.75 -27.86 3.40
N ARG A 6 -3.12 -27.21 2.29
CA ARG A 6 -2.60 -25.89 1.95
C ARG A 6 -3.05 -24.93 3.06
N LYS A 7 -2.21 -24.75 4.08
CA LYS A 7 -2.30 -23.59 4.98
C LYS A 7 -2.19 -22.37 4.08
N LYS A 8 -3.35 -21.77 3.78
CA LYS A 8 -3.45 -20.47 3.13
C LYS A 8 -2.87 -19.50 4.16
N ASP A 9 -1.57 -19.22 4.08
CA ASP A 9 -0.89 -18.23 4.91
C ASP A 9 -1.70 -16.94 4.84
N LYS A 10 -2.51 -16.72 5.88
CA LYS A 10 -3.54 -15.68 5.89
C LYS A 10 -2.78 -14.40 6.14
N ALA A 11 -2.61 -13.58 5.09
CA ALA A 11 -1.98 -12.28 5.24
C ALA A 11 -2.59 -11.55 6.46
N PRO A 12 -1.76 -10.91 7.31
CA PRO A 12 -2.24 -10.29 8.53
C PRO A 12 -3.36 -9.30 8.21
N PRO A 13 -4.44 -9.26 9.02
CA PRO A 13 -5.58 -8.41 8.77
C PRO A 13 -5.15 -6.94 8.71
N LEU A 14 -5.71 -6.19 7.76
CA LEU A 14 -5.55 -4.74 7.66
C LEU A 14 -6.35 -4.07 8.79
N VAL A 15 -5.68 -3.27 9.62
CA VAL A 15 -6.28 -2.50 10.71
C VAL A 15 -6.52 -1.07 10.24
N ALA A 16 -7.65 -0.47 10.63
CA ALA A 16 -7.94 0.93 10.30
C ALA A 16 -6.99 1.88 11.06
N VAL A 17 -6.35 2.80 10.35
CA VAL A 17 -5.34 3.72 10.94
C VAL A 17 -5.57 5.19 10.57
N ASN A 18 -6.11 5.48 9.38
CA ASN A 18 -6.38 6.83 8.87
C ASN A 18 -5.23 7.83 9.07
N HIS A 19 -4.10 7.57 8.42
CA HIS A 19 -2.92 8.45 8.46
C HIS A 19 -2.70 9.17 7.15
N ALA A 20 -2.28 10.44 7.21
CA ALA A 20 -1.81 11.15 6.03
C ALA A 20 -0.47 10.59 5.54
N GLY A 21 -0.25 10.57 4.23
CA GLY A 21 1.00 10.14 3.63
C GLY A 21 1.21 10.69 2.22
N SER A 22 2.33 10.32 1.63
CA SER A 22 2.67 10.67 0.25
C SER A 22 3.34 9.51 -0.47
N LEU A 23 3.09 9.42 -1.77
CA LEU A 23 3.70 8.44 -2.66
C LEU A 23 4.84 9.09 -3.43
N SER A 24 6.01 8.46 -3.44
CA SER A 24 7.11 8.80 -4.33
C SER A 24 7.15 7.80 -5.47
N VAL A 25 6.79 8.26 -6.66
CA VAL A 25 6.78 7.47 -7.90
C VAL A 25 8.16 7.59 -8.56
N PRO A 26 8.84 6.47 -8.90
CA PRO A 26 10.11 6.52 -9.60
C PRO A 26 9.99 7.29 -10.93
N GLY A 27 10.92 8.22 -11.18
CA GLY A 27 10.90 9.06 -12.38
C GLY A 27 9.99 10.28 -12.30
N GLU A 28 9.21 10.43 -11.22
CA GLU A 28 8.45 11.65 -10.95
C GLU A 28 9.15 12.53 -9.92
N PHE A 29 9.17 13.84 -10.20
CA PHE A 29 9.74 14.84 -9.29
C PHE A 29 8.78 15.19 -8.13
N ALA A 30 7.47 15.08 -8.36
CA ALA A 30 6.45 15.42 -7.38
C ALA A 30 6.00 14.18 -6.60
N THR A 31 5.73 14.35 -5.30
CA THR A 31 5.06 13.33 -4.51
C THR A 31 3.54 13.43 -4.65
N VAL A 32 2.85 12.29 -4.55
CA VAL A 32 1.39 12.23 -4.66
C VAL A 32 0.79 12.14 -3.25
N PRO A 33 -0.08 13.08 -2.82
CA PRO A 33 -0.73 12.98 -1.52
C PRO A 33 -1.68 11.79 -1.46
N CYS A 34 -1.74 11.14 -0.31
CA CYS A 34 -2.66 10.04 -0.04
C CYS A 34 -3.02 9.93 1.45
N ASN A 35 -4.09 9.21 1.75
CA ASN A 35 -4.43 8.77 3.09
C ASN A 35 -4.31 7.25 3.20
N VAL A 36 -3.58 6.77 4.19
CA VAL A 36 -3.53 5.36 4.57
C VAL A 36 -4.79 5.03 5.37
N LEU A 37 -5.75 4.36 4.74
CA LEU A 37 -7.01 4.00 5.38
C LEU A 37 -6.82 2.83 6.34
N ARG A 38 -6.15 1.79 5.85
CA ARG A 38 -5.88 0.57 6.61
C ARG A 38 -4.45 0.07 6.37
N MET A 39 -3.84 -0.55 7.37
CA MET A 39 -2.47 -1.03 7.30
C MET A 39 -2.28 -2.32 8.11
N SER A 40 -1.38 -3.18 7.66
CA SER A 40 -0.86 -4.34 8.39
C SER A 40 0.68 -4.33 8.33
N ALA A 41 1.33 -5.37 8.83
CA ALA A 41 2.78 -5.50 8.73
C ALA A 41 3.28 -5.67 7.28
N THR A 42 2.43 -6.11 6.35
CA THR A 42 2.84 -6.50 4.99
C THR A 42 2.06 -5.80 3.88
N ALA A 43 1.01 -5.05 4.20
CA ALA A 43 0.15 -4.41 3.21
C ALA A 43 -0.50 -3.14 3.74
N ALA A 44 -1.00 -2.32 2.83
CA ALA A 44 -1.84 -1.18 3.16
C ALA A 44 -2.91 -0.93 2.09
N GLU A 45 -4.00 -0.30 2.51
CA GLU A 45 -4.97 0.34 1.63
C GLU A 45 -4.83 1.85 1.76
N LEU A 46 -4.69 2.49 0.61
CA LEU A 46 -4.45 3.91 0.46
C LEU A 46 -5.62 4.52 -0.31
N ARG A 47 -5.90 5.79 -0.03
CA ARG A 47 -6.83 6.61 -0.78
C ARG A 47 -6.12 7.82 -1.35
N LEU A 48 -6.18 7.97 -2.66
CA LEU A 48 -5.69 9.14 -3.36
C LEU A 48 -6.76 10.22 -3.42
N ASP A 49 -6.36 11.49 -3.42
CA ASP A 49 -7.30 12.61 -3.58
C ASP A 49 -8.00 12.57 -4.95
N ARG A 50 -7.24 12.18 -5.98
CA ARG A 50 -7.70 12.03 -7.36
C ARG A 50 -7.28 10.68 -7.93
N PRO A 51 -8.08 10.09 -8.83
CA PRO A 51 -7.67 8.90 -9.55
C PRO A 51 -6.35 9.13 -10.29
N ARG A 52 -5.46 8.15 -10.23
CA ARG A 52 -4.16 8.22 -10.87
C ARG A 52 -3.68 6.83 -11.27
N GLN A 53 -3.04 6.73 -12.42
CA GLN A 53 -2.27 5.54 -12.79
C GLN A 53 -0.97 5.54 -11.99
N LEU A 54 -0.79 4.49 -11.19
CA LEU A 54 0.44 4.26 -10.42
C LEU A 54 1.27 3.17 -11.10
N PRO A 55 2.61 3.23 -11.03
CA PRO A 55 3.44 2.13 -11.49
C PRO A 55 3.28 0.90 -10.61
N SER A 56 3.85 -0.23 -11.03
CA SER A 56 3.90 -1.46 -10.25
C SER A 56 4.65 -1.31 -8.93
N ALA A 57 5.64 -0.40 -8.85
CA ALA A 57 6.45 -0.18 -7.67
C ALA A 57 6.65 1.31 -7.37
N PHE A 58 6.51 1.69 -6.10
CA PHE A 58 6.72 3.06 -5.62
C PHE A 58 7.05 3.05 -4.13
N ARG A 59 7.35 4.22 -3.53
CA ARG A 59 7.53 4.34 -2.08
C ARG A 59 6.35 5.06 -1.44
N LEU A 60 5.95 4.60 -0.26
CA LEU A 60 4.98 5.25 0.61
C LEU A 60 5.71 5.87 1.80
N THR A 61 5.45 7.15 2.05
CA THR A 61 5.89 7.85 3.25
C THR A 61 4.66 8.19 4.08
N ILE A 62 4.61 7.69 5.31
CA ILE A 62 3.50 7.98 6.24
C ILE A 62 3.93 9.14 7.12
N ARG A 63 3.05 10.14 7.30
CA ARG A 63 3.35 11.31 8.12
C ARG A 63 3.60 10.86 9.56
N GLY A 64 4.78 11.20 10.09
CA GLY A 64 5.20 10.80 11.43
C GLY A 64 5.99 9.48 11.48
N GLU A 65 6.05 8.70 10.39
CA GLU A 65 7.00 7.60 10.28
C GLU A 65 8.38 8.11 9.86
N ALA A 66 9.43 7.57 10.49
CA ALA A 66 10.81 7.95 10.20
C ALA A 66 11.32 7.39 8.86
N ARG A 67 10.63 6.40 8.28
CA ARG A 67 11.10 5.69 7.08
C ARG A 67 9.98 5.54 6.06
N SER A 68 10.35 5.73 4.79
CA SER A 68 9.51 5.37 3.65
C SER A 68 9.54 3.86 3.42
N ARG A 69 8.41 3.29 3.01
CA ARG A 69 8.25 1.86 2.72
C ARG A 69 8.19 1.61 1.22
N SER A 70 8.95 0.65 0.73
CA SER A 70 8.83 0.17 -0.66
C SER A 70 7.50 -0.57 -0.82
N CYS A 71 6.75 -0.22 -1.85
CA CYS A 71 5.40 -0.72 -2.10
C CYS A 71 5.31 -1.31 -3.50
N GLN A 72 4.63 -2.45 -3.60
CA GLN A 72 4.16 -3.05 -4.84
C GLN A 72 2.67 -2.80 -4.96
N LEU A 73 2.23 -2.29 -6.12
CA LEU A 73 0.82 -2.12 -6.44
C LEU A 73 0.16 -3.49 -6.59
N VAL A 74 -0.90 -3.73 -5.81
CA VAL A 74 -1.73 -4.93 -5.94
C VAL A 74 -2.96 -4.62 -6.80
N SER A 75 -3.63 -3.51 -6.50
CA SER A 75 -4.79 -3.04 -7.25
C SER A 75 -4.94 -1.53 -7.11
N ALA A 76 -5.50 -0.90 -8.14
CA ALA A 76 -5.91 0.49 -8.10
C ALA A 76 -7.31 0.58 -8.72
N GLU A 77 -8.30 0.94 -7.91
CA GLU A 77 -9.66 1.14 -8.36
C GLU A 77 -10.13 2.55 -7.99
N ARG A 78 -10.35 3.37 -9.01
CA ARG A 78 -10.70 4.79 -8.88
C ARG A 78 -9.70 5.55 -8.01
N ARG A 79 -9.96 5.66 -6.71
CA ARG A 79 -9.15 6.36 -5.72
C ARG A 79 -8.62 5.45 -4.62
N SER A 80 -9.08 4.20 -4.54
CA SER A 80 -8.56 3.22 -3.59
C SER A 80 -7.42 2.45 -4.24
N VAL A 81 -6.33 2.29 -3.50
CA VAL A 81 -5.10 1.65 -3.95
C VAL A 81 -4.69 0.66 -2.89
N GLN A 82 -4.55 -0.61 -3.25
CA GLN A 82 -4.01 -1.63 -2.38
C GLN A 82 -2.56 -1.88 -2.73
N VAL A 83 -1.72 -1.93 -1.70
CA VAL A 83 -0.28 -2.14 -1.84
C VAL A 83 0.19 -3.26 -0.92
N ARG A 84 1.25 -3.93 -1.35
CA ARG A 84 2.05 -4.85 -0.53
C ARG A 84 3.40 -4.21 -0.25
N PHE A 85 3.87 -4.31 0.98
CA PHE A 85 5.23 -3.89 1.33
C PHE A 85 6.25 -4.91 0.80
N ALA A 86 7.31 -4.39 0.19
CA ALA A 86 8.44 -5.16 -0.32
C ALA A 86 9.53 -5.31 0.73
#